data_AF-A0AAE9F4D0-F1
#
_entry.id   AF-A0AAE9F4D0-F1
#
_cell.length_a   1.000
_cell.length_b   1.000
_cell.length_c   1.000
_cell.angle_alpha   90.00
_cell.angle_beta   90.00
_cell.angle_gamma   90.00
#
_symmetry.space_group_name_H-M   'P 1'
#
loop_
_entity.id
_entity.type
_entity.pdbx_description
1 polymer ?
#
loop_
_entity_poly.entity_id
_entity_poly.type
_entity_poly.pdbx_seq_one_letter_code
_entity_poly.pdbx_strand_id
1 'polypeptide(L)'
;MFQIKKMQTPMLIFCCNIALVIFSIAGLCLTSSIFDFIVVSKLYYTVPDHKVLINPRLAFWLFPSSSASLLISFSSLIFLSAGQRIHKFAVDNQMVLSFFHAAIMCFACILSSYVSFICAQNANDISGYAVFATPAQFQLASAWYFIRLRALVVVSIVQSLLNGIIVSALYLGINCKYRTFVQLSEKATHPDIVERTTYFA
;
A
#
# COMPACT_ATOMS: atom_id res chain seq x y z
N MET A 1 30.07 -20.95 -1.66
CA MET A 1 29.98 -19.54 -1.24
C MET A 1 28.94 -18.86 -2.10
N PHE A 2 27.69 -18.78 -1.62
CA PHE A 2 26.60 -18.14 -2.37
C PHE A 2 26.84 -16.62 -2.41
N GLN A 3 27.27 -16.12 -3.56
CA GLN A 3 27.32 -14.69 -3.84
C GLN A 3 25.86 -14.20 -3.95
N ILE A 4 25.32 -13.69 -2.84
CA ILE A 4 24.05 -12.97 -2.85
C ILE A 4 24.30 -11.71 -3.67
N LYS A 5 23.91 -11.76 -4.94
CA LYS A 5 23.99 -10.65 -5.89
C LYS A 5 23.24 -9.47 -5.27
N LYS A 6 23.97 -8.41 -4.88
CA LYS A 6 23.40 -7.18 -4.29
C LYS A 6 22.25 -6.71 -5.19
N MET A 7 21.02 -6.83 -4.71
CA MET A 7 19.85 -6.34 -5.45
C MET A 7 20.02 -4.83 -5.59
N GLN A 8 20.06 -4.35 -6.83
CA GLN A 8 20.23 -2.93 -7.11
C GLN A 8 18.97 -2.21 -6.59
N THR A 9 19.15 -1.15 -5.79
CA THR A 9 18.07 -0.29 -5.25
C THR A 9 16.93 -0.01 -6.25
N PRO A 10 17.17 0.33 -7.53
CA PRO A 10 16.08 0.53 -8.49
C PRO A 10 15.18 -0.70 -8.72
N MET A 11 15.75 -1.91 -8.75
CA MET A 11 14.98 -3.15 -8.91
C MET A 11 14.11 -3.42 -7.68
N LEU A 12 14.64 -3.20 -6.47
CA LEU A 12 13.88 -3.33 -5.23
C LEU A 12 12.65 -2.41 -5.24
N ILE A 13 12.85 -1.13 -5.56
CA ILE A 13 11.77 -0.14 -5.61
C ILE A 13 10.73 -0.50 -6.67
N PHE A 14 11.17 -0.97 -7.84
CA PHE A 14 10.25 -1.41 -8.90
C PHE A 14 9.39 -2.60 -8.44
N CYS A 15 10.00 -3.65 -7.87
CA CYS A 15 9.29 -4.80 -7.34
C CYS A 15 8.33 -4.41 -6.21
N CYS A 16 8.75 -3.52 -5.29
CA CYS A 16 7.90 -3.03 -4.22
C CYS A 16 6.67 -2.29 -4.77
N ASN A 17 6.82 -1.44 -5.79
CA ASN A 17 5.69 -0.73 -6.40
C ASN A 17 4.70 -1.69 -7.09
N ILE A 18 5.19 -2.70 -7.82
CA ILE A 18 4.32 -3.73 -8.41
C ILE A 18 3.53 -4.47 -7.33
N ALA A 19 4.22 -4.92 -6.28
CA ALA A 19 3.56 -5.59 -5.16
C ALA A 19 2.53 -4.67 -4.50
N LEU A 20 2.85 -3.39 -4.31
CA LEU A 20 1.95 -2.41 -3.70
C LEU A 20 0.67 -2.25 -4.54
N VAL A 21 0.77 -2.21 -5.87
CA VAL A 21 -0.40 -2.17 -6.77
C VAL A 21 -1.27 -3.41 -6.56
N ILE A 22 -0.69 -4.62 -6.58
CA ILE A 22 -1.42 -5.88 -6.42
C ILE A 22 -2.14 -5.92 -5.07
N PHE A 23 -1.42 -5.64 -3.97
CA PHE A 23 -2.00 -5.64 -2.63
C PHE A 23 -3.05 -4.54 -2.45
N SER A 24 -2.89 -3.40 -3.12
CA SER A 24 -3.89 -2.33 -3.04
C SER A 24 -5.17 -2.65 -3.79
N ILE A 25 -5.09 -3.31 -4.95
CA ILE A 25 -6.27 -3.83 -5.65
C ILE A 25 -6.96 -4.90 -4.77
N ALA A 26 -6.20 -5.85 -4.21
CA ALA A 26 -6.75 -6.85 -3.30
C ALA A 26 -7.41 -6.22 -2.06
N GLY A 27 -6.80 -5.19 -1.48
CA GLY A 27 -7.33 -4.43 -0.34
C GLY A 27 -8.63 -3.70 -0.67
N LEU A 28 -8.73 -3.09 -1.86
CA LEU A 28 -9.97 -2.48 -2.34
C LEU A 28 -11.06 -3.52 -2.55
N CYS A 29 -10.77 -4.65 -3.18
CA CYS A 29 -11.73 -5.74 -3.37
C CYS A 29 -12.24 -6.30 -2.04
N LEU A 30 -11.35 -6.53 -1.07
CA LEU A 30 -11.72 -6.98 0.28
C LEU A 30 -12.56 -5.93 1.02
N THR A 31 -12.19 -4.66 0.92
CA THR A 31 -12.95 -3.55 1.51
C THR A 31 -14.35 -3.48 0.92
N SER A 32 -14.49 -3.51 -0.41
CA SER A 32 -15.78 -3.54 -1.09
C SER A 32 -16.62 -4.76 -0.69
N SER A 33 -15.98 -5.92 -0.50
CA SER A 33 -16.67 -7.10 -0.02
C SER A 33 -17.19 -6.94 1.41
N ILE A 34 -16.45 -6.27 2.31
CA ILE A 34 -16.90 -6.04 3.69
C ILE A 34 -18.05 -5.04 3.74
N PHE A 35 -17.95 -3.93 2.99
CA PHE A 35 -18.99 -2.89 2.95
C PHE A 35 -20.02 -3.17 1.86
N ASP A 36 -20.60 -4.36 1.91
CA ASP A 36 -21.79 -4.70 1.14
C ASP A 36 -23.04 -3.98 1.71
N PHE A 37 -24.19 -4.22 1.07
CA PHE A 37 -25.46 -3.61 1.46
C PHE A 37 -25.81 -3.85 2.95
N ILE A 38 -25.43 -5.00 3.50
CA ILE A 38 -25.76 -5.41 4.87
C ILE A 38 -25.02 -4.49 5.86
N VAL A 39 -23.72 -4.30 5.67
CA VAL A 39 -22.94 -3.42 6.55
C VAL A 39 -23.34 -1.97 6.33
N VAL A 40 -23.45 -1.49 5.08
CA VAL A 40 -23.76 -0.09 4.76
C VAL A 40 -25.12 0.33 5.35
N SER A 41 -26.10 -0.57 5.33
CA SER A 41 -27.45 -0.32 5.88
C SER A 41 -27.57 -0.57 7.38
N LYS A 42 -26.44 -0.83 8.09
CA LYS A 42 -26.38 -1.15 9.53
C LYS A 42 -27.23 -2.36 9.93
N LEU A 43 -27.39 -3.32 9.02
CA LEU A 43 -28.16 -4.55 9.25
C LEU A 43 -27.33 -5.64 9.93
N TYR A 44 -26.02 -5.45 10.05
CA TYR A 44 -25.14 -6.36 10.78
C TYR A 44 -24.99 -5.93 12.26
N TYR A 45 -25.85 -6.48 13.12
CA TYR A 45 -25.94 -6.13 14.54
C TYR A 45 -26.26 -7.35 15.43
N THR A 46 -26.05 -7.21 16.75
CA THR A 46 -26.35 -8.25 17.76
C THR A 46 -27.80 -8.18 18.25
N VAL A 47 -28.39 -9.31 18.64
CA VAL A 47 -29.70 -9.37 19.31
C VAL A 47 -29.48 -9.90 20.74
N PRO A 48 -30.13 -9.33 21.77
CA PRO A 48 -31.14 -8.26 21.75
C PRO A 48 -30.59 -6.83 21.78
N ASP A 49 -29.29 -6.63 21.97
CA ASP A 49 -28.71 -5.30 22.25
C ASP A 49 -28.65 -4.35 21.04
N HIS A 50 -28.99 -4.82 19.83
CA HIS A 50 -28.94 -4.08 18.57
C HIS A 50 -27.61 -3.37 18.31
N LYS A 51 -26.51 -3.91 18.85
CA LYS A 51 -25.18 -3.33 18.71
C LYS A 51 -24.67 -3.62 17.30
N VAL A 52 -24.46 -2.57 16.51
CA VAL A 52 -23.82 -2.67 15.20
C VAL A 52 -22.42 -3.25 15.34
N LEU A 53 -22.13 -4.35 14.64
CA LEU A 53 -20.87 -5.07 14.77
C LEU A 53 -19.76 -4.50 13.89
N ILE A 54 -20.10 -3.95 12.73
CA ILE A 54 -19.16 -3.25 11.85
C ILE A 54 -19.75 -1.88 11.54
N ASN A 55 -19.07 -0.82 11.98
CA ASN A 55 -19.54 0.54 11.75
C ASN A 55 -19.32 0.94 10.27
N PRO A 56 -20.35 1.36 9.52
CA PRO A 56 -20.20 1.80 8.13
C PRO A 56 -19.17 2.92 7.94
N ARG A 57 -18.96 3.75 8.98
CA ARG A 57 -17.99 4.86 8.93
C ARG A 57 -16.55 4.38 8.79
N LEU A 58 -16.25 3.11 9.09
CA LEU A 58 -14.93 2.53 8.84
C LEU A 58 -14.55 2.55 7.35
N ALA A 59 -15.53 2.55 6.44
CA ALA A 59 -15.29 2.66 5.00
C ALA A 59 -14.48 3.92 4.62
N PHE A 60 -14.67 5.03 5.34
CA PHE A 60 -13.94 6.28 5.12
C PHE A 60 -12.45 6.19 5.48
N TRP A 61 -12.02 5.15 6.19
CA TRP A 61 -10.61 4.87 6.47
C TRP A 61 -10.07 3.78 5.54
N LEU A 62 -10.84 2.71 5.33
CA LEU A 62 -10.41 1.53 4.60
C LEU A 62 -10.23 1.79 3.08
N PHE A 63 -11.17 2.50 2.45
CA PHE A 63 -11.05 2.82 1.02
C PHE A 63 -9.88 3.77 0.72
N PRO A 64 -9.73 4.93 1.41
CA PRO A 64 -8.60 5.82 1.13
C PRO A 64 -7.24 5.20 1.39
N SER A 65 -7.10 4.30 2.36
CA SER A 65 -5.82 3.63 2.65
C SER A 65 -5.27 2.86 1.46
N SER A 66 -6.10 1.96 0.89
CA SER A 66 -5.69 1.19 -0.29
C SER A 66 -5.60 2.06 -1.54
N SER A 67 -6.51 3.03 -1.71
CA SER A 67 -6.48 3.95 -2.85
C SER A 67 -5.23 4.83 -2.88
N ALA A 68 -4.78 5.36 -1.74
CA ALA A 68 -3.58 6.18 -1.67
C ALA A 68 -2.35 5.37 -2.09
N SER A 69 -2.17 4.17 -1.53
CA SER A 69 -1.08 3.26 -1.90
C SER A 69 -1.13 2.90 -3.40
N LEU A 70 -2.32 2.58 -3.93
CA LEU A 70 -2.51 2.29 -5.34
C LEU A 70 -2.08 3.48 -6.23
N LEU A 71 -2.61 4.67 -5.96
CA LEU A 71 -2.38 5.85 -6.79
C LEU A 71 -0.90 6.24 -6.82
N ILE A 72 -0.22 6.17 -5.67
CA ILE A 72 1.21 6.53 -5.61
C ILE A 72 2.05 5.51 -6.37
N SER A 73 1.91 4.22 -6.07
CA SER A 73 2.70 3.18 -6.73
C SER A 73 2.43 3.08 -8.23
N PHE A 74 1.17 3.24 -8.63
CA PHE A 74 0.79 3.26 -10.03
C PHE A 74 1.37 4.49 -10.76
N SER A 75 1.35 5.66 -10.12
CA SER A 75 1.99 6.88 -10.66
C SER A 75 3.50 6.69 -10.81
N SER A 76 4.17 6.07 -9.83
CA SER A 76 5.60 5.76 -9.91
C SER A 76 5.94 4.81 -11.07
N LEU A 77 5.07 3.84 -11.37
CA LEU A 77 5.25 2.91 -12.49
C LEU A 77 4.98 3.58 -13.84
N ILE A 78 3.91 4.36 -13.96
CA ILE A 78 3.60 5.09 -15.21
C ILE A 78 4.66 6.13 -15.53
N PHE A 79 5.28 6.73 -14.50
CA PHE A 79 6.35 7.70 -14.70
C PHE A 79 7.54 7.13 -15.53
N LEU A 80 7.75 5.82 -15.52
CA LEU A 80 8.76 5.15 -16.36
C LEU A 80 8.47 5.25 -17.86
N SER A 81 7.21 5.49 -18.24
CA SER A 81 6.76 5.64 -19.63
C SER A 81 6.36 7.09 -19.94
N ALA A 82 6.73 8.05 -19.09
CA ALA A 82 6.36 9.44 -19.27
C ALA A 82 7.11 10.09 -20.44
N GLY A 83 6.45 11.04 -21.12
CA GLY A 83 7.08 11.81 -22.21
C GLY A 83 8.19 12.76 -21.72
N GLN A 84 9.06 13.19 -22.64
CA GLN A 84 10.21 14.07 -22.37
C GLN A 84 9.86 15.36 -21.61
N ARG A 85 8.68 15.95 -21.85
CA ARG A 85 8.22 17.17 -21.15
C ARG A 85 8.00 16.92 -19.64
N ILE A 86 7.44 15.76 -19.28
CA ILE A 86 7.18 15.39 -17.90
C ILE A 86 8.49 15.09 -17.18
N HIS A 87 9.41 14.39 -17.85
CA HIS A 87 10.76 14.17 -17.31
C HIS A 87 11.49 15.48 -17.04
N LYS A 88 11.47 16.42 -18.00
CA LYS A 88 12.10 17.75 -17.82
C LYS A 88 11.51 18.49 -16.61
N PHE A 89 10.17 18.55 -16.51
CA PHE A 89 9.49 19.16 -15.37
C PHE A 89 9.89 18.50 -14.03
N ALA A 90 9.97 17.17 -13.99
CA ALA A 90 10.32 16.43 -12.79
C ALA A 90 11.77 16.65 -12.36
N VAL A 91 12.70 16.83 -13.31
CA VAL A 91 14.09 17.21 -13.02
C VAL A 91 14.16 18.65 -12.51
N ASP A 92 13.46 19.58 -13.15
CA ASP A 92 13.45 20.99 -12.78
C ASP A 92 12.85 21.22 -11.38
N ASN A 93 11.88 20.39 -10.96
CA ASN A 93 11.16 20.49 -9.68
C ASN A 93 11.45 19.32 -8.72
N GLN A 94 12.59 18.65 -8.90
CA GLN A 94 12.90 17.37 -8.26
C GLN A 94 12.79 17.38 -6.73
N MET A 95 13.26 18.45 -6.08
CA MET A 95 13.22 18.58 -4.61
C MET A 95 11.78 18.63 -4.09
N VAL A 96 10.93 19.43 -4.72
CA VAL A 96 9.52 19.60 -4.36
C VAL A 96 8.76 18.30 -4.60
N LEU A 97 8.97 17.66 -5.75
CA LEU A 97 8.32 16.40 -6.10
C LEU A 97 8.74 15.27 -5.16
N SER A 98 10.03 15.20 -4.81
CA SER A 98 10.57 14.21 -3.86
C SER A 98 9.99 14.40 -2.47
N PHE A 99 9.89 15.64 -1.99
CA PHE A 99 9.29 15.95 -0.69
C PHE A 99 7.83 15.51 -0.62
N PHE A 100 7.02 15.91 -1.62
CA PHE A 100 5.60 15.51 -1.66
C PHE A 100 5.44 14.00 -1.81
N HIS A 101 6.21 13.35 -2.66
CA HIS A 101 6.17 11.90 -2.82
C HIS A 101 6.50 11.19 -1.49
N ALA A 102 7.56 11.61 -0.80
CA ALA A 102 7.93 11.08 0.51
C ALA A 102 6.82 11.31 1.56
N ALA A 103 6.28 12.53 1.64
CA ALA A 103 5.23 12.88 2.60
C ALA A 103 3.94 12.06 2.39
N ILE A 104 3.50 11.92 1.14
CA ILE A 104 2.29 11.14 0.81
C ILE A 104 2.53 9.65 1.07
N MET A 105 3.72 9.11 0.75
CA MET A 105 4.07 7.72 1.06
C MET A 105 4.13 7.44 2.56
N CYS A 106 4.68 8.36 3.36
CA CYS A 106 4.65 8.28 4.82
C CYS A 106 3.21 8.27 5.34
N PHE A 107 2.37 9.15 4.82
CA PHE A 107 0.95 9.17 5.17
C PHE A 107 0.25 7.85 4.82
N ALA A 108 0.48 7.31 3.61
CA ALA A 108 -0.07 6.03 3.18
C ALA A 108 0.42 4.86 4.06
N CYS A 109 1.68 4.89 4.50
CA CYS A 109 2.25 3.93 5.44
C CYS A 109 1.52 3.96 6.79
N ILE A 110 1.41 5.14 7.41
CA ILE A 110 0.73 5.33 8.70
C ILE A 110 -0.73 4.92 8.61
N LEU A 111 -1.42 5.36 7.54
CA LEU A 111 -2.82 5.05 7.31
C LEU A 111 -3.04 3.53 7.15
N SER A 112 -2.18 2.83 6.42
CA SER A 112 -2.25 1.37 6.26
C SER A 112 -1.99 0.64 7.59
N SER A 113 -1.05 1.11 8.39
CA SER A 113 -0.84 0.61 9.77
C SER A 113 -2.06 0.82 10.66
N TYR A 114 -2.68 2.00 10.59
CA TYR A 114 -3.92 2.29 11.34
C TYR A 114 -5.08 1.41 10.88
N VAL A 115 -5.25 1.21 9.56
CA VAL A 115 -6.28 0.32 9.01
C VAL A 115 -6.07 -1.13 9.46
N SER A 116 -4.83 -1.60 9.50
CA SER A 116 -4.50 -2.91 10.09
C SER A 116 -4.98 -3.01 11.54
N PHE A 117 -4.67 -2.01 12.37
CA PHE A 117 -5.07 -2.01 13.78
C PHE A 117 -6.59 -2.06 13.96
N ILE A 118 -7.35 -1.18 13.28
CA ILE A 118 -8.81 -1.16 13.41
C ILE A 118 -9.46 -2.43 12.85
N CYS A 119 -8.93 -3.00 11.76
CA CYS A 119 -9.44 -4.27 11.22
C CYS A 119 -9.19 -5.43 12.20
N ALA A 120 -8.04 -5.45 12.87
CA ALA A 120 -7.74 -6.44 13.89
C ALA A 120 -8.68 -6.32 15.10
N GLN A 121 -8.96 -5.10 15.55
CA GLN A 121 -9.90 -4.85 16.64
C GLN A 121 -11.32 -5.30 16.27
N ASN A 122 -11.82 -4.90 15.09
CA ASN A 122 -13.15 -5.31 14.63
C ASN A 122 -13.24 -6.82 14.42
N ALA A 123 -12.17 -7.47 13.92
CA ALA A 123 -12.13 -8.93 13.80
C ALA A 123 -12.24 -9.61 15.18
N ASN A 124 -11.55 -9.09 16.19
CA ASN A 124 -11.63 -9.62 17.55
C ASN A 124 -13.04 -9.45 18.14
N ASP A 125 -13.67 -8.30 17.92
CA ASP A 125 -15.04 -8.02 18.39
C ASP A 125 -16.07 -9.00 17.81
N ILE A 126 -15.87 -9.46 16.56
CA ILE A 126 -16.78 -10.42 15.92
C ILE A 126 -16.37 -11.89 16.06
N SER A 127 -15.18 -12.17 16.60
CA SER A 127 -14.61 -13.52 16.67
C SER A 127 -15.46 -14.49 17.50
N GLY A 128 -16.04 -14.03 18.61
CA GLY A 128 -16.94 -14.83 19.43
C GLY A 128 -18.19 -15.27 18.66
N TYR A 129 -18.75 -14.38 17.82
CA TYR A 129 -19.92 -14.70 17.02
C TYR A 129 -19.59 -15.64 15.85
N ALA A 130 -18.38 -15.54 15.30
CA ALA A 130 -17.92 -16.45 14.24
C ALA A 130 -17.83 -17.91 14.71
N VAL A 131 -17.60 -18.17 16.00
CA VAL A 131 -17.38 -19.52 16.52
C VAL A 131 -18.60 -20.07 17.26
N PHE A 132 -19.35 -19.24 17.98
CA PHE A 132 -20.37 -19.72 18.93
C PHE A 132 -21.75 -19.07 18.79
N ALA A 133 -22.02 -18.28 17.75
CA ALA A 133 -23.32 -17.61 17.65
C ALA A 133 -24.46 -18.54 17.24
N THR A 134 -25.66 -18.21 17.72
CA THR A 134 -26.92 -18.73 17.23
C THR A 134 -27.78 -17.56 16.74
N PRO A 135 -28.54 -17.70 15.64
CA PRO A 135 -28.68 -18.88 14.77
C PRO A 135 -27.46 -19.11 13.84
N ALA A 136 -27.34 -20.32 13.29
CA ALA A 136 -26.22 -20.73 12.43
C ALA A 136 -25.98 -19.78 11.22
N GLN A 137 -27.04 -19.18 10.67
CA GLN A 137 -26.93 -18.20 9.60
C GLN A 137 -26.13 -16.96 10.02
N PHE A 138 -26.36 -16.46 11.24
CA PHE A 138 -25.64 -15.32 11.79
C PHE A 138 -24.19 -15.70 12.14
N GLN A 139 -23.97 -16.93 12.62
CA GLN A 139 -22.61 -17.46 12.81
C GLN A 139 -21.81 -17.51 11.51
N LEU A 140 -22.42 -18.03 10.42
CA LEU A 140 -21.78 -18.11 9.10
C LEU A 140 -21.46 -16.72 8.54
N ALA A 141 -22.39 -15.76 8.67
CA ALA A 141 -22.14 -14.37 8.30
C ALA A 141 -20.97 -13.79 9.13
N SER A 142 -20.95 -14.05 10.44
CA SER A 142 -19.89 -13.59 11.33
C SER A 142 -18.53 -14.17 10.98
N ALA A 143 -18.46 -15.46 10.66
CA ALA A 143 -17.23 -16.11 10.18
C ALA A 143 -16.76 -15.52 8.85
N TRP A 144 -17.70 -15.20 7.94
CA TRP A 144 -17.40 -14.61 6.64
C TRP A 144 -16.76 -13.22 6.76
N TYR A 145 -17.28 -12.37 7.65
CA TYR A 145 -16.71 -11.04 7.93
C TYR A 145 -15.40 -11.15 8.71
N PHE A 146 -15.31 -12.09 9.65
CA PHE A 146 -14.10 -12.36 10.44
C PHE A 146 -12.90 -12.66 9.54
N ILE A 147 -13.05 -13.61 8.61
CA ILE A 147 -11.98 -14.00 7.70
C ILE A 147 -11.53 -12.81 6.83
N ARG A 148 -12.46 -12.00 6.33
CA ARG A 148 -12.14 -10.84 5.48
C ARG A 148 -11.45 -9.73 6.23
N LEU A 149 -11.90 -9.40 7.45
CA LEU A 149 -11.23 -8.42 8.28
C LEU A 149 -9.79 -8.88 8.60
N ARG A 150 -9.59 -10.16 8.91
CA ARG A 150 -8.25 -10.75 9.11
C ARG A 150 -7.39 -10.72 7.86
N ALA A 151 -7.96 -11.01 6.68
CA ALA A 151 -7.25 -10.88 5.42
C ALA A 151 -6.84 -9.41 5.16
N LEU A 152 -7.72 -8.47 5.45
CA LEU A 152 -7.46 -7.04 5.28
C LEU A 152 -6.39 -6.52 6.26
N VAL A 153 -6.29 -7.08 7.47
CA VAL A 153 -5.14 -6.85 8.38
C VAL A 153 -3.83 -7.20 7.69
N VAL A 154 -3.72 -8.41 7.15
CA VAL A 154 -2.49 -8.88 6.49
C VAL A 154 -2.15 -8.00 5.28
N VAL A 155 -3.14 -7.70 4.44
CA VAL A 155 -2.94 -6.82 3.27
C VAL A 155 -2.46 -5.44 3.70
N SER A 156 -3.05 -4.86 4.74
CA SER A 156 -2.71 -3.51 5.21
C SER A 156 -1.32 -3.46 5.86
N ILE A 157 -0.91 -4.52 6.56
CA ILE A 157 0.47 -4.66 7.07
C ILE A 157 1.45 -4.69 5.90
N VAL A 158 1.19 -5.49 4.87
CA VAL A 158 2.07 -5.59 3.70
C VAL A 158 2.16 -4.25 2.97
N GLN A 159 1.04 -3.55 2.76
CA GLN A 159 1.05 -2.20 2.19
C GLN A 159 1.90 -1.23 3.02
N SER A 160 1.73 -1.24 4.35
CA SER A 160 2.53 -0.40 5.25
C SER A 160 4.03 -0.70 5.15
N LEU A 161 4.40 -1.99 5.16
CA LEU A 161 5.81 -2.40 5.05
C LEU A 161 6.42 -2.00 3.71
N LEU A 162 5.72 -2.22 2.60
CA LEU A 162 6.18 -1.85 1.27
C LEU A 162 6.34 -0.33 1.13
N ASN A 163 5.37 0.45 1.61
CA ASN A 163 5.48 1.91 1.64
C ASN A 163 6.70 2.35 2.49
N GLY A 164 6.88 1.77 3.68
CA GLY A 164 8.01 2.04 4.55
C GLY A 164 9.36 1.69 3.93
N ILE A 165 9.46 0.56 3.21
CA ILE A 165 10.67 0.15 2.49
C ILE A 165 11.01 1.17 1.40
N ILE A 166 10.02 1.60 0.60
CA ILE A 166 10.23 2.58 -0.48
C ILE A 166 10.73 3.90 0.10
N VAL A 167 10.08 4.41 1.17
CA VAL A 167 10.50 5.65 1.83
C VAL A 167 11.91 5.51 2.39
N SER A 168 12.21 4.40 3.06
CA SER A 168 13.52 4.19 3.69
C SER A 168 14.64 4.08 2.67
N ALA A 169 14.41 3.37 1.57
CA ALA A 169 15.40 3.16 0.52
C ALA A 169 15.62 4.40 -0.36
N LEU A 170 14.58 5.18 -0.65
CA LEU A 170 14.68 6.38 -1.50
C LEU A 170 15.07 7.64 -0.73
N TYR A 171 14.60 7.83 0.50
CA TYR A 171 14.68 9.12 1.20
C TYR A 171 15.47 9.08 2.51
N LEU A 172 15.52 7.95 3.23
CA LEU A 172 16.21 7.83 4.52
C LEU A 172 17.57 7.11 4.45
N GLY A 173 17.97 6.63 3.27
CA GLY A 173 19.38 6.42 2.98
C GLY A 173 20.01 5.12 3.42
N ILE A 174 19.46 3.97 3.02
CA ILE A 174 20.28 2.73 2.95
C ILE A 174 21.36 2.86 1.85
N ASN A 175 21.26 3.85 0.95
CA ASN A 175 22.29 4.21 -0.05
C ASN A 175 22.38 5.74 -0.32
N CYS A 176 22.25 6.59 0.70
CA CYS A 176 22.44 8.05 0.55
C CYS A 176 23.92 8.42 0.33
N LYS A 177 24.49 8.05 -0.83
CA LYS A 177 25.35 9.00 -1.55
C LYS A 177 24.39 9.90 -2.30
N TYR A 178 24.24 11.14 -1.85
CA TYR A 178 23.52 12.20 -2.57
C TYR A 178 24.13 12.34 -3.97
N ARG A 179 23.65 11.56 -4.95
CA ARG A 179 23.73 11.95 -6.35
C ARG A 179 22.51 12.80 -6.62
N THR A 180 22.72 14.11 -6.73
CA THR A 180 21.77 15.03 -7.36
C THR A 180 21.46 14.53 -8.77
N PHE A 181 20.28 14.82 -9.34
CA PHE A 181 19.98 14.39 -10.72
C PHE A 181 20.96 14.98 -11.75
N VAL A 182 21.71 16.03 -11.38
CA VAL A 182 22.87 16.56 -12.11
C VAL A 182 23.95 15.48 -12.32
N GLN A 183 24.21 14.62 -11.33
CA GLN A 183 25.16 13.49 -11.44
C GLN A 183 24.57 12.25 -12.14
N LEU A 184 23.28 12.25 -12.48
CA LEU A 184 22.65 11.32 -13.42
C LEU A 184 22.68 11.87 -14.86
N SER A 185 22.74 13.20 -15.02
CA SER A 185 22.80 13.90 -16.30
C SER A 185 24.23 14.08 -16.83
N GLU A 186 25.24 14.15 -15.96
CA GLU A 186 26.65 14.17 -16.37
C GLU A 186 27.09 12.76 -16.76
N LYS A 187 27.42 12.59 -18.05
CA LYS A 187 28.05 11.39 -18.59
C LYS A 187 29.22 10.99 -17.71
N ALA A 188 29.18 9.79 -17.15
CA ALA A 188 30.23 9.29 -16.26
C ALA A 188 31.59 9.31 -16.98
N THR A 189 32.54 10.06 -16.43
CA THR A 189 33.94 10.15 -16.89
C THR A 189 34.76 8.89 -16.62
N HIS A 190 34.16 7.86 -16.02
CA HIS A 190 34.71 6.51 -15.94
C HIS A 190 33.62 5.48 -16.28
N PRO A 191 33.93 4.43 -17.06
CA PRO A 191 32.96 3.51 -17.62
C PRO A 191 32.52 2.48 -16.57
N ASP A 192 31.78 2.92 -15.56
CA ASP A 192 31.06 2.02 -14.66
C ASP A 192 29.67 1.78 -15.24
N ILE A 193 29.54 0.76 -16.10
CA ILE A 193 28.40 -0.18 -16.29
C ILE A 193 26.96 0.38 -16.15
N VAL A 194 26.74 1.68 -16.38
CA VAL A 194 25.43 2.35 -16.39
C VAL A 194 25.01 2.68 -17.82
N GLU A 195 25.87 2.41 -18.80
CA GLU A 195 25.59 2.52 -20.25
C GLU A 195 24.71 1.38 -20.80
N ARG A 196 23.94 0.68 -19.95
CA ARG A 196 23.11 -0.47 -20.35
C ARG A 196 21.66 -0.49 -19.85
N THR A 197 21.08 0.62 -19.41
CA THR A 197 19.61 0.70 -19.22
C THR A 197 18.92 1.78 -20.04
N THR A 198 19.64 2.54 -20.85
CA THR A 198 19.11 3.24 -22.02
C THR A 198 19.48 2.46 -23.28
N TYR A 199 18.80 1.34 -23.54
CA TYR A 199 18.65 0.89 -24.92
C TYR A 199 17.26 1.30 -25.38
N PHE A 200 17.25 2.15 -26.41
CA PHE A 200 16.28 2.01 -27.48
C PHE A 200 16.24 0.54 -27.90
N ALA A 201 15.13 -0.11 -27.61
CA ALA A 201 14.50 -1.13 -28.43
C ALA A 201 13.00 -0.88 -28.34
#